data_AF-A0A1Y2J9V7-F1
#
_entry.id   AF-A0A1Y2J9V7-F1
#
_cell.length_a   1.000
_cell.length_b   1.000
_cell.length_c   1.000
_cell.angle_alpha   90.00
_cell.angle_beta   90.00
_cell.angle_gamma   90.00
#
_symmetry.space_group_name_H-M   'P 1'
#
loop_
_entity.id
_entity.type
_entity.pdbx_description
1 polymer ?
#
loop_
_entity_poly.entity_id
_entity_poly.type
_entity_poly.pdbx_seq_one_letter_code
_entity_poly.pdbx_strand_id
1 'polypeptide(L)'
;MSFRRGIRGDDFRKALETLAQQDGWWKDVLADPTLIIGIRDEYLNVYWQGQSIFKVSFKGGKVTASTHEKYLLNPDLKDQVSLVEGKFAFGNAEQRMLTRDYEGAETLAKLKRAASPYSGQEKEGVHEIATSNLSVVDVEIAINASGVPGIKRNLPRMDLANFETTATGVDLVFWEAKTLSNPELENGDIVGQLGDYQKVIDLHKTEFDDSYRLVAKNLAEMAEWSNGHRNVAAAISAVAKGAKINVSSANVGLLVYDFTAAQRDRKDKDGKTLSDRVIESLAKVGVGPERIRFKGTTKGLTI
;
A
#
# COMPACT_ATOMS: atom_id res chain seq x y z
N MET A 1 -6.24 -14.67 -16.03
CA MET A 1 -7.05 -14.02 -14.97
C MET A 1 -6.94 -12.53 -15.21
N SER A 2 -8.05 -11.80 -15.18
CA SER A 2 -8.05 -10.35 -15.35
C SER A 2 -7.65 -9.63 -14.07
N PHE A 3 -7.03 -8.46 -14.20
CA PHE A 3 -6.81 -7.52 -13.10
C PHE A 3 -8.15 -6.97 -12.65
N ARG A 4 -8.47 -7.13 -11.37
CA ARG A 4 -9.70 -6.63 -10.76
C ARG A 4 -9.42 -5.99 -9.41
N ARG A 5 -10.00 -4.80 -9.23
CA ARG A 5 -10.16 -4.12 -7.95
C ARG A 5 -11.58 -3.58 -7.82
N GLY A 6 -11.91 -3.16 -6.60
CA GLY A 6 -13.18 -2.54 -6.25
C GLY A 6 -14.18 -3.52 -5.63
N ILE A 7 -15.07 -2.96 -4.82
CA ILE A 7 -16.24 -3.61 -4.25
C ILE A 7 -17.45 -3.25 -5.11
N ARG A 8 -17.94 -4.23 -5.87
CA ARG A 8 -19.14 -4.14 -6.72
C ARG A 8 -20.38 -4.57 -5.96
N GLY A 9 -20.24 -5.50 -4.99
CA GLY A 9 -21.36 -6.01 -4.22
C GLY A 9 -22.05 -4.94 -3.38
N ASP A 10 -23.27 -4.56 -3.77
CA ASP A 10 -24.07 -3.55 -3.04
C ASP A 10 -24.32 -3.93 -1.58
N ASP A 11 -24.60 -5.21 -1.30
CA ASP A 11 -24.82 -5.69 0.06
C ASP A 11 -23.58 -5.54 0.93
N PHE A 12 -22.39 -5.75 0.37
CA PHE A 12 -21.14 -5.53 1.09
C PHE A 12 -20.96 -4.05 1.42
N ARG A 13 -21.18 -3.17 0.44
CA ARG A 13 -21.06 -1.71 0.65
C ARG A 13 -22.04 -1.19 1.69
N LYS A 14 -23.33 -1.57 1.60
CA LYS A 14 -24.36 -1.22 2.59
C LYS A 14 -24.02 -1.73 4.00
N ALA A 15 -23.45 -2.93 4.09
CA ALA A 15 -23.04 -3.48 5.37
C ALA A 15 -21.83 -2.72 5.97
N LEU A 16 -20.86 -2.30 5.14
CA LEU A 16 -19.75 -1.44 5.57
C LEU A 16 -20.24 -0.05 6.02
N GLU A 17 -21.16 0.56 5.28
CA GLU A 17 -21.80 1.82 5.65
C GLU A 17 -22.51 1.70 7.01
N THR A 18 -23.29 0.63 7.19
CA THR A 18 -23.98 0.38 8.47
C THR A 18 -22.98 0.23 9.62
N LEU A 19 -21.89 -0.51 9.42
CA LEU A 19 -20.82 -0.66 10.42
C LEU A 19 -20.10 0.66 10.73
N ALA A 20 -20.03 1.60 9.78
CA ALA A 20 -19.40 2.89 10.00
C ALA A 20 -20.17 3.76 11.00
N GLN A 21 -21.48 3.52 11.13
CA GLN A 21 -22.35 4.20 12.09
C GLN A 21 -22.39 3.54 13.46
N GLN A 22 -21.80 2.34 13.61
CA GLN A 22 -21.79 1.58 14.86
C GLN A 22 -20.43 1.73 15.55
N ASP A 23 -20.43 1.76 16.88
CA ASP A 23 -19.17 1.66 17.62
C ASP A 23 -18.55 0.28 17.39
N GLY A 24 -17.28 0.27 16.99
CA GLY A 24 -16.57 -0.95 16.66
C GLY A 24 -15.40 -0.72 15.72
N TRP A 25 -14.77 -1.84 15.33
CA TRP A 25 -13.49 -1.84 14.62
C TRP A 25 -13.52 -1.06 13.31
N TRP A 26 -14.63 -1.09 12.56
CA TRP A 26 -14.67 -0.42 11.26
C TRP A 26 -14.74 1.10 11.42
N LYS A 27 -15.53 1.59 12.38
CA LYS A 27 -15.57 3.02 12.71
C LYS A 27 -14.20 3.53 13.19
N ASP A 28 -13.49 2.76 14.01
CA ASP A 28 -12.13 3.12 14.44
C ASP A 28 -11.12 3.13 13.27
N VAL A 29 -11.21 2.16 12.36
CA VAL A 29 -10.39 2.14 11.14
C VAL A 29 -10.68 3.36 10.26
N LEU A 30 -11.94 3.75 10.10
CA LEU A 30 -12.31 4.95 9.37
C LEU A 30 -11.84 6.22 10.08
N ALA A 31 -11.83 6.24 11.41
CA ALA A 31 -11.38 7.37 12.21
C ALA A 31 -9.86 7.57 12.26
N ASP A 32 -9.06 6.52 11.96
CA ASP A 32 -7.60 6.58 11.97
C ASP A 32 -7.01 6.86 10.56
N PRO A 33 -6.66 8.12 10.22
CA PRO A 33 -6.11 8.46 8.91
C PRO A 33 -4.70 7.91 8.67
N THR A 34 -4.04 7.37 9.70
CA THR A 34 -2.71 6.75 9.56
C THR A 34 -2.79 5.34 8.99
N LEU A 35 -3.99 4.77 8.84
CA LEU A 35 -4.22 3.48 8.18
C LEU A 35 -4.58 3.67 6.71
N ILE A 36 -4.04 2.78 5.87
CA ILE A 36 -4.33 2.75 4.45
C ILE A 36 -5.34 1.63 4.17
N ILE A 37 -6.41 1.93 3.44
CA ILE A 37 -7.43 0.95 3.04
C ILE A 37 -7.15 0.55 1.58
N GLY A 38 -6.55 -0.62 1.39
CA GLY A 38 -6.36 -1.21 0.07
C GLY A 38 -7.60 -1.97 -0.36
N ILE A 39 -8.32 -1.45 -1.36
CA ILE A 39 -9.49 -2.12 -1.94
C ILE A 39 -9.01 -3.17 -2.93
N ARG A 40 -9.58 -4.38 -2.88
CA ARG A 40 -9.23 -5.51 -3.75
C ARG A 40 -10.48 -5.96 -4.51
N ASP A 41 -10.47 -7.15 -5.11
CA ASP A 41 -11.66 -7.71 -5.77
C ASP A 41 -12.60 -8.33 -4.72
N GLU A 42 -13.64 -7.59 -4.32
CA GLU A 42 -14.62 -8.01 -3.29
C GLU A 42 -14.06 -8.28 -1.88
N TYR A 43 -12.94 -7.64 -1.54
CA TYR A 43 -12.43 -7.57 -0.16
C TYR A 43 -11.56 -6.33 0.04
N LEU A 44 -11.27 -5.98 1.30
CA LEU A 44 -10.37 -4.90 1.68
C LEU A 44 -9.22 -5.45 2.49
N ASN A 45 -8.06 -4.80 2.41
CA ASN A 45 -7.00 -4.94 3.39
C ASN A 45 -6.80 -3.58 4.07
N VAL A 46 -6.63 -3.59 5.39
CA VAL A 46 -6.26 -2.41 6.18
C VAL A 46 -4.79 -2.54 6.54
N TYR A 47 -3.99 -1.55 6.16
CA TYR A 47 -2.54 -1.59 6.28
C TYR A 47 -2.02 -0.61 7.34
N TRP A 48 -1.04 -1.10 8.11
CA TRP A 48 -0.18 -0.32 8.99
C TRP A 48 1.28 -0.67 8.71
N GLN A 49 2.08 0.29 8.25
CA GLN A 49 3.51 0.13 7.94
C GLN A 49 3.81 -1.11 7.06
N GLY A 50 3.02 -1.28 5.99
CA GLY A 50 3.11 -2.43 5.06
C GLY A 50 2.59 -3.76 5.61
N GLN A 51 2.03 -3.80 6.81
CA GLN A 51 1.38 -4.99 7.38
C GLN A 51 -0.14 -4.88 7.21
N SER A 52 -0.75 -5.90 6.60
CA SER A 52 -2.21 -6.02 6.54
C SER A 52 -2.73 -6.47 7.92
N ILE A 53 -3.13 -5.52 8.76
CA ILE A 53 -3.65 -5.77 10.11
C ILE A 53 -5.11 -6.26 10.09
N PHE A 54 -5.85 -5.95 9.03
CA PHE A 54 -7.13 -6.59 8.73
C PHE A 54 -7.21 -6.99 7.26
N LYS A 55 -7.83 -8.13 7.02
CA LYS A 55 -8.47 -8.50 5.76
C LYS A 55 -9.97 -8.59 5.99
N VAL A 56 -10.73 -7.73 5.30
CA VAL A 56 -12.17 -7.55 5.45
C VAL A 56 -12.87 -8.11 4.22
N SER A 57 -13.83 -9.01 4.40
CA SER A 57 -14.62 -9.59 3.31
C SER A 57 -16.09 -9.73 3.67
N PHE A 58 -16.94 -9.93 2.68
CA PHE A 58 -18.35 -10.23 2.89
C PHE A 58 -18.62 -11.72 2.70
N LYS A 59 -19.07 -12.42 3.75
CA LYS A 59 -19.37 -13.85 3.72
C LYS A 59 -20.64 -14.14 4.50
N GLY A 60 -21.54 -14.93 3.91
CA GLY A 60 -22.79 -15.32 4.56
C GLY A 60 -23.67 -14.13 4.98
N GLY A 61 -23.69 -13.06 4.17
CA GLY A 61 -24.48 -11.85 4.45
C GLY A 61 -23.89 -10.93 5.52
N LYS A 62 -22.64 -11.15 5.95
CA LYS A 62 -21.98 -10.36 7.01
C LYS A 62 -20.58 -9.93 6.61
N VAL A 63 -20.18 -8.76 7.08
CA VAL A 63 -18.79 -8.31 7.00
C VAL A 63 -17.97 -9.04 8.06
N THR A 64 -16.88 -9.66 7.65
CA THR A 64 -15.94 -10.36 8.52
C THR A 64 -14.55 -9.75 8.36
N ALA A 65 -13.94 -9.34 9.47
CA ALA A 65 -12.53 -8.97 9.52
C ALA A 65 -11.70 -10.15 10.05
N SER A 66 -10.55 -10.40 9.43
CA SER A 66 -9.57 -11.39 9.86
C SER A 66 -8.21 -10.73 10.00
N THR A 67 -7.37 -11.22 10.91
CA THR A 67 -6.02 -10.72 11.13
C THR A 67 -5.03 -11.88 11.23
N HIS A 68 -3.74 -11.60 11.10
CA HIS A 68 -2.71 -12.61 11.32
C HIS A 68 -2.53 -12.84 12.84
N GLU A 69 -2.42 -14.09 13.27
CA GLU A 69 -2.34 -14.48 14.69
C GLU A 69 -1.24 -13.74 15.47
N LYS A 70 -0.08 -13.51 14.84
CA LYS A 70 1.04 -12.74 15.40
C LYS A 70 0.68 -11.30 15.81
N TYR A 71 -0.37 -10.70 15.25
CA TYR A 71 -0.84 -9.36 15.64
C TYR A 71 -1.79 -9.40 16.84
N LEU A 72 -2.28 -10.59 17.22
CA LEU A 72 -3.06 -10.78 18.45
C LEU A 72 -2.17 -10.92 19.68
N LEU A 73 -0.84 -11.03 19.53
CA LEU A 73 0.07 -11.03 20.67
C LEU A 73 -0.05 -9.70 21.41
N ASN A 74 -0.28 -9.76 22.72
CA ASN A 74 -0.44 -8.57 23.55
C ASN A 74 0.91 -7.85 23.72
N PRO A 75 1.09 -6.65 23.14
CA PRO A 75 2.36 -5.92 23.18
C PRO A 75 2.63 -5.26 24.54
N ASP A 76 1.68 -5.29 25.48
CA ASP A 76 1.80 -4.67 26.81
C ASP A 76 2.41 -5.59 27.86
N LEU A 77 2.72 -6.85 27.50
CA LEU A 77 3.40 -7.77 28.40
C LEU A 77 4.85 -7.35 28.65
N LYS A 78 5.22 -7.20 29.92
CA LYS A 78 6.57 -6.80 30.37
C LYS A 78 7.24 -7.82 31.29
N ASP A 79 6.46 -8.77 31.81
CA ASP A 79 6.92 -9.77 32.76
C ASP A 79 7.73 -10.86 32.06
N GLN A 80 8.70 -11.44 32.77
CA GLN A 80 9.43 -12.61 32.29
C GLN A 80 8.68 -13.90 32.64
N VAL A 81 8.71 -14.87 31.72
CA VAL A 81 8.21 -16.23 31.97
C VAL A 81 9.40 -17.14 32.25
N SER A 82 9.41 -17.78 33.42
CA SER A 82 10.49 -18.69 33.79
C SER A 82 10.49 -19.95 32.93
N LEU A 83 11.68 -20.40 32.51
CA LEU A 83 11.91 -21.70 31.89
C LEU A 83 12.38 -22.67 32.98
N VAL A 84 11.53 -23.62 33.37
CA VAL A 84 11.81 -24.60 34.41
C VAL A 84 11.77 -25.98 33.78
N GLU A 85 12.87 -26.74 33.91
CA GLU A 85 12.97 -28.11 33.39
C GLU A 85 12.57 -28.25 31.91
N GLY A 86 12.97 -27.26 31.08
CA GLY A 86 12.69 -27.25 29.65
C GLY A 86 11.25 -26.84 29.28
N LYS A 87 10.44 -26.34 30.23
CA LYS A 87 9.07 -25.85 29.97
C LYS A 87 8.87 -24.43 30.48
N PHE A 88 8.19 -23.60 29.69
CA PHE A 88 7.81 -22.26 30.13
C PHE A 88 6.64 -22.33 31.11
N ALA A 89 6.82 -21.73 32.29
CA ALA A 89 5.81 -21.68 33.33
C ALA A 89 4.88 -20.47 33.13
N PHE A 90 3.96 -20.56 32.17
CA PHE A 90 3.09 -19.44 31.78
C PHE A 90 2.15 -18.96 32.90
N GLY A 91 1.62 -19.88 33.73
CA GLY A 91 0.69 -19.54 34.81
C GLY A 91 -0.43 -18.60 34.34
N ASN A 92 -0.70 -17.55 35.11
CA ASN A 92 -1.73 -16.54 34.77
C ASN A 92 -1.35 -15.63 33.58
N ALA A 93 -0.12 -15.69 33.06
CA ALA A 93 0.27 -14.90 31.91
C ALA A 93 -0.43 -15.36 30.62
N GLU A 94 -0.71 -16.66 30.49
CA GLU A 94 -1.30 -17.26 29.28
C GLU A 94 -2.60 -16.55 28.85
N GLN A 95 -3.47 -16.22 29.81
CA GLN A 95 -4.74 -15.54 29.53
C GLN A 95 -4.55 -14.12 28.98
N ARG A 96 -3.45 -13.46 29.36
CA ARG A 96 -3.11 -12.08 28.97
C ARG A 96 -2.29 -12.00 27.69
N MET A 97 -1.76 -13.11 27.20
CA MET A 97 -0.86 -13.15 26.03
C MET A 97 -1.53 -12.78 24.72
N LEU A 98 -2.84 -12.92 24.63
CA LEU A 98 -3.58 -12.64 23.40
C LEU A 98 -4.63 -11.56 23.62
N THR A 99 -4.71 -10.64 22.68
CA THR A 99 -5.88 -9.79 22.45
C THR A 99 -6.98 -10.66 21.85
N ARG A 100 -8.08 -10.84 22.59
CA ARG A 100 -9.18 -11.75 22.22
C ARG A 100 -10.39 -11.02 21.68
N ASP A 101 -10.69 -9.88 22.29
CA ASP A 101 -11.87 -9.08 22.00
C ASP A 101 -11.45 -7.72 21.41
N TYR A 102 -12.33 -7.14 20.60
CA TYR A 102 -12.15 -5.80 20.07
C TYR A 102 -12.90 -4.79 20.93
N GLU A 103 -12.15 -4.09 21.78
CA GLU A 103 -12.65 -3.14 22.78
C GLU A 103 -12.31 -1.70 22.38
N GLY A 104 -12.80 -1.28 21.21
CA GLY A 104 -12.60 0.06 20.67
C GLY A 104 -11.16 0.37 20.23
N ALA A 105 -10.86 1.67 20.10
CA ALA A 105 -9.64 2.16 19.46
C ALA A 105 -8.33 1.72 20.15
N GLU A 106 -8.35 1.39 21.44
CA GLU A 106 -7.17 0.85 22.13
C GLU A 106 -6.77 -0.51 21.55
N THR A 107 -7.74 -1.32 21.13
CA THR A 107 -7.46 -2.61 20.47
C THR A 107 -6.74 -2.37 19.15
N LEU A 108 -7.20 -1.42 18.34
CA LEU A 108 -6.53 -1.05 17.10
C LEU A 108 -5.09 -0.57 17.36
N ALA A 109 -4.86 0.23 18.40
CA ALA A 109 -3.52 0.67 18.79
C ALA A 109 -2.61 -0.51 19.21
N LYS A 110 -3.15 -1.53 19.90
CA LYS A 110 -2.42 -2.77 20.22
C LYS A 110 -2.05 -3.55 18.97
N LEU A 111 -2.98 -3.74 18.03
CA LEU A 111 -2.71 -4.42 16.76
C LEU A 111 -1.61 -3.72 15.95
N LYS A 112 -1.63 -2.39 15.89
CA LYS A 112 -0.58 -1.59 15.22
C LYS A 112 0.79 -1.83 15.87
N ARG A 113 0.88 -1.77 17.20
CA ARG A 113 2.12 -2.03 17.95
C ARG A 113 2.63 -3.46 17.77
N ALA A 114 1.73 -4.45 17.78
CA ALA A 114 2.09 -5.84 17.53
C ALA A 114 2.56 -6.08 16.08
N ALA A 115 2.10 -5.26 15.12
CA ALA A 115 2.49 -5.34 13.72
C ALA A 115 3.83 -4.64 13.40
N SER A 116 4.17 -3.55 14.08
CA SER A 116 5.36 -2.74 13.81
C SER A 116 6.69 -3.52 13.75
N PRO A 117 6.98 -4.53 14.60
CA PRO A 117 8.23 -5.31 14.49
C PRO A 117 8.40 -6.07 13.18
N TYR A 118 7.33 -6.26 12.41
CA TYR A 118 7.36 -6.92 11.10
C TYR A 118 7.50 -5.93 9.94
N SER A 119 7.54 -4.64 10.23
CA SER A 119 7.76 -3.58 9.27
C SER A 119 9.27 -3.41 9.07
N GLY A 120 9.68 -3.41 7.80
CA GLY A 120 11.04 -3.05 7.42
C GLY A 120 11.09 -1.58 7.00
N GLN A 121 12.28 -0.99 7.03
CA GLN A 121 12.50 0.43 6.71
C GLN A 121 11.85 0.87 5.38
N GLU A 122 11.95 0.04 4.34
CA GLU A 122 11.33 0.32 3.04
C GLU A 122 9.78 0.36 3.13
N LYS A 123 9.17 -0.52 3.92
CA LYS A 123 7.71 -0.53 4.09
C LYS A 123 7.22 0.63 4.95
N GLU A 124 7.99 1.00 5.95
CA GLU A 124 7.69 2.17 6.78
C GLU A 124 7.75 3.45 5.95
N GLY A 125 8.75 3.57 5.08
CA GLY A 125 8.89 4.73 4.22
C GLY A 125 7.78 4.82 3.16
N VAL A 126 7.42 3.70 2.52
CA VAL A 126 6.26 3.63 1.62
C VAL A 126 4.98 4.04 2.33
N HIS A 127 4.77 3.58 3.58
CA HIS A 127 3.59 3.93 4.37
C HIS A 127 3.55 5.43 4.71
N GLU A 128 4.67 6.04 5.07
CA GLU A 128 4.77 7.48 5.31
C GLU A 128 4.50 8.29 4.04
N ILE A 129 5.05 7.88 2.89
CA ILE A 129 4.78 8.51 1.60
C ILE A 129 3.28 8.41 1.30
N ALA A 130 2.69 7.23 1.40
CA ALA A 130 1.28 7.02 1.08
C ALA A 130 0.34 7.85 1.98
N THR A 131 0.58 7.87 3.28
CA THR A 131 -0.26 8.62 4.23
C THR A 131 -0.06 10.14 4.15
N SER A 132 1.06 10.60 3.60
CA SER A 132 1.31 12.04 3.36
C SER A 132 0.74 12.55 2.04
N ASN A 133 0.31 11.65 1.14
CA ASN A 133 -0.16 12.00 -0.21
C ASN A 133 -1.61 11.52 -0.41
N LEU A 134 -2.58 12.43 -0.26
CA LEU A 134 -4.02 12.13 -0.44
C LEU A 134 -4.41 11.68 -1.86
N SER A 135 -3.51 11.83 -2.84
CA SER A 135 -3.64 11.34 -4.21
C SER A 135 -3.44 9.83 -4.33
N VAL A 136 -2.86 9.17 -3.32
CA VAL A 136 -2.62 7.72 -3.31
C VAL A 136 -3.94 6.96 -3.16
N VAL A 137 -4.15 5.99 -4.06
CA VAL A 137 -5.40 5.22 -4.19
C VAL A 137 -5.23 3.74 -3.91
N ASP A 138 -4.01 3.20 -4.02
CA ASP A 138 -3.72 1.81 -3.67
C ASP A 138 -2.26 1.65 -3.26
N VAL A 139 -1.99 0.61 -2.47
CA VAL A 139 -0.66 0.18 -2.04
C VAL A 139 -0.57 -1.35 -2.13
N GLU A 140 0.62 -1.93 -2.18
CA GLU A 140 0.82 -3.40 -2.18
C GLU A 140 0.05 -4.09 -3.33
N ILE A 141 0.24 -3.58 -4.55
CA ILE A 141 -0.56 -3.91 -5.71
C ILE A 141 0.00 -5.17 -6.36
N ALA A 142 -0.62 -6.31 -6.03
CA ALA A 142 -0.36 -7.55 -6.74
C ALA A 142 -0.97 -7.51 -8.14
N ILE A 143 -0.15 -7.79 -9.15
CA ILE A 143 -0.58 -8.02 -10.52
C ILE A 143 -0.27 -9.47 -10.93
N ASN A 144 -1.22 -10.10 -11.61
CA ASN A 144 -1.03 -11.41 -12.21
C ASN A 144 -0.65 -11.23 -13.68
N ALA A 145 0.57 -11.64 -14.05
CA ALA A 145 1.09 -11.56 -15.41
C ALA A 145 0.90 -12.88 -16.18
N SER A 146 -0.02 -13.74 -15.73
CA SER A 146 -0.33 -15.01 -16.42
C SER A 146 -0.79 -14.75 -17.86
N GLY A 147 -0.01 -15.25 -18.82
CA GLY A 147 -0.31 -15.11 -20.25
C GLY A 147 0.38 -13.91 -20.90
N VAL A 148 1.18 -13.14 -20.16
CA VAL A 148 2.03 -12.09 -20.75
C VAL A 148 3.33 -12.70 -21.26
N PRO A 149 3.65 -12.61 -22.56
CA PRO A 149 4.86 -13.22 -23.12
C PRO A 149 6.14 -12.68 -22.47
N GLY A 150 7.03 -13.59 -22.05
CA GLY A 150 8.35 -13.22 -21.51
C GLY A 150 8.34 -12.69 -20.08
N ILE A 151 7.21 -12.74 -19.37
CA ILE A 151 7.08 -12.25 -17.99
C ILE A 151 6.72 -13.40 -17.04
N LYS A 152 7.35 -13.41 -15.86
CA LYS A 152 6.99 -14.35 -14.79
C LYS A 152 5.55 -14.12 -14.35
N ARG A 153 4.78 -15.21 -14.21
CA ARG A 153 3.36 -15.17 -13.82
C ARG A 153 3.08 -14.30 -12.60
N ASN A 154 3.93 -14.38 -11.58
CA ASN A 154 3.82 -13.58 -10.37
C ASN A 154 4.94 -12.56 -10.38
N LEU A 155 4.57 -11.30 -10.64
CA LEU A 155 5.46 -10.18 -10.47
C LEU A 155 5.54 -9.77 -8.99
N PRO A 156 6.62 -9.09 -8.57
CA PRO A 156 6.60 -8.32 -7.34
C PRO A 156 5.39 -7.38 -7.30
N ARG A 157 4.95 -7.04 -6.09
CA ARG A 157 3.85 -6.08 -5.93
C ARG A 157 4.41 -4.69 -6.17
N MET A 158 3.70 -3.87 -6.94
CA MET A 158 4.02 -2.44 -7.01
C MET A 158 3.65 -1.78 -5.68
N ASP A 159 4.48 -0.86 -5.21
CA ASP A 159 4.33 -0.30 -3.88
C ASP A 159 3.14 0.66 -3.77
N LEU A 160 2.97 1.54 -4.76
CA LEU A 160 1.99 2.63 -4.72
C LEU A 160 1.28 2.81 -6.07
N ALA A 161 0.03 3.25 -6.01
CA ALA A 161 -0.67 3.89 -7.11
C ALA A 161 -1.27 5.22 -6.65
N ASN A 162 -1.13 6.28 -7.45
CA ASN A 162 -1.74 7.58 -7.21
C ASN A 162 -2.41 8.14 -8.46
N PHE A 163 -3.30 9.10 -8.23
CA PHE A 163 -3.92 9.89 -9.29
C PHE A 163 -3.26 11.26 -9.40
N GLU A 164 -2.76 11.58 -10.60
CA GLU A 164 -2.19 12.88 -10.95
C GLU A 164 -3.12 13.64 -11.90
N THR A 165 -3.55 14.85 -11.54
CA THR A 165 -4.35 15.68 -12.45
C THR A 165 -3.49 16.21 -13.59
N THR A 166 -3.94 16.03 -14.82
CA THR A 166 -3.28 16.56 -16.02
C THR A 166 -4.25 17.43 -16.84
N ALA A 167 -3.74 18.10 -17.88
CA ALA A 167 -4.58 18.89 -18.78
C ALA A 167 -5.62 18.05 -19.55
N THR A 168 -5.39 16.74 -19.69
CA THR A 168 -6.19 15.84 -20.53
C THR A 168 -7.02 14.82 -19.73
N GLY A 169 -6.94 14.86 -18.40
CA GLY A 169 -7.66 13.95 -17.52
C GLY A 169 -6.93 13.71 -16.19
N VAL A 170 -7.06 12.50 -15.67
CA VAL A 170 -6.35 12.05 -14.47
C VAL A 170 -5.47 10.88 -14.84
N ASP A 171 -4.17 11.01 -14.63
CA ASP A 171 -3.23 9.93 -14.86
C ASP A 171 -3.24 8.98 -13.67
N LEU A 172 -3.38 7.68 -13.94
CA LEU A 172 -3.10 6.63 -12.96
C LEU A 172 -1.62 6.29 -13.03
N VAL A 173 -0.89 6.66 -11.98
CA VAL A 173 0.56 6.51 -11.89
C VAL A 173 0.92 5.47 -10.85
N PHE A 174 1.86 4.59 -11.20
CA PHE A 174 2.38 3.53 -10.35
C PHE A 174 3.81 3.84 -9.97
N TRP A 175 4.15 3.60 -8.71
CA TRP A 175 5.50 3.80 -8.21
C TRP A 175 6.00 2.54 -7.53
N GLU A 176 7.22 2.14 -7.92
CA GLU A 176 8.07 1.27 -7.11
C GLU A 176 8.94 2.16 -6.23
N ALA A 177 9.16 1.77 -4.98
CA ALA A 177 9.82 2.59 -3.97
C ALA A 177 10.97 1.80 -3.34
N LYS A 178 12.17 2.37 -3.36
CA LYS A 178 13.39 1.74 -2.85
C LYS A 178 14.13 2.66 -1.88
N THR A 179 14.74 2.10 -0.86
CA THR A 179 15.79 2.82 -0.13
C THR A 179 17.05 2.91 -1.01
N LEU A 180 17.87 3.96 -0.87
CA LEU A 180 19.09 4.10 -1.68
C LEU A 180 20.06 2.92 -1.49
N SER A 181 20.03 2.30 -0.31
CA SER A 181 20.83 1.12 0.03
C SER A 181 20.36 -0.17 -0.64
N ASN A 182 19.21 -0.16 -1.32
CA ASN A 182 18.67 -1.36 -1.94
C ASN A 182 19.58 -1.84 -3.09
N PRO A 183 20.10 -3.07 -3.04
CA PRO A 183 21.04 -3.58 -4.03
C PRO A 183 20.47 -3.68 -5.45
N GLU A 184 19.13 -3.73 -5.59
CA GLU A 184 18.44 -3.76 -6.89
C GLU A 184 18.69 -2.49 -7.72
N LEU A 185 19.03 -1.38 -7.06
CA LEU A 185 19.41 -0.12 -7.73
C LEU A 185 20.80 -0.22 -8.40
N GLU A 186 21.71 -1.03 -7.84
CA GLU A 186 23.08 -1.18 -8.33
C GLU A 186 23.19 -2.30 -9.37
N ASN A 187 22.49 -3.41 -9.16
CA ASN A 187 22.56 -4.56 -10.08
C ASN A 187 21.68 -4.40 -11.34
N GLY A 188 20.78 -3.41 -11.35
CA GLY A 188 19.91 -3.10 -12.48
C GLY A 188 18.61 -3.92 -12.55
N ASP A 189 18.33 -4.79 -11.56
CA ASP A 189 17.10 -5.61 -11.51
C ASP A 189 15.84 -4.74 -11.59
N ILE A 190 15.90 -3.54 -11.01
CA ILE A 190 14.82 -2.55 -11.03
C ILE A 190 14.39 -2.18 -12.46
N VAL A 191 15.32 -2.16 -13.42
CA VAL A 191 15.03 -1.80 -14.82
C VAL A 191 14.16 -2.87 -15.47
N GLY A 192 14.49 -4.14 -15.25
CA GLY A 192 13.69 -5.27 -15.74
C GLY A 192 12.31 -5.32 -15.09
N GLN A 193 12.25 -5.08 -13.78
CA GLN A 193 11.00 -5.04 -13.03
C GLN A 193 10.05 -3.96 -13.56
N LEU A 194 10.51 -2.72 -13.73
CA LEU A 194 9.71 -1.62 -14.26
C LEU A 194 9.28 -1.89 -15.71
N GLY A 195 10.18 -2.43 -16.55
CA GLY A 195 9.85 -2.83 -17.91
C GLY A 195 8.77 -3.92 -17.97
N ASP A 196 8.73 -4.84 -17.00
CA ASP A 196 7.69 -5.85 -16.92
C ASP A 196 6.35 -5.25 -16.45
N TYR A 197 6.35 -4.35 -15.45
CA TYR A 197 5.14 -3.61 -15.07
C TYR A 197 4.53 -2.87 -16.25
N GLN A 198 5.35 -2.17 -17.03
CA GLN A 198 4.93 -1.43 -18.22
C GLN A 198 4.19 -2.31 -19.23
N LYS A 199 4.77 -3.48 -19.57
CA LYS A 199 4.15 -4.44 -20.50
C LYS A 199 2.79 -4.94 -19.99
N VAL A 200 2.70 -5.24 -18.68
CA VAL A 200 1.45 -5.72 -18.08
C VAL A 200 0.38 -4.63 -18.07
N ILE A 201 0.74 -3.40 -17.68
CA ILE A 201 -0.19 -2.25 -17.71
C ILE A 201 -0.66 -1.99 -19.13
N ASP A 202 0.23 -2.05 -20.13
CA ASP A 202 -0.13 -1.84 -21.52
C ASP A 202 -1.11 -2.89 -22.06
N LEU A 203 -0.95 -4.15 -21.66
CA LEU A 203 -1.84 -5.23 -22.07
C LEU A 203 -3.22 -5.14 -21.41
N HIS A 204 -3.27 -4.68 -20.16
CA HIS A 204 -4.48 -4.71 -19.32
C HIS A 204 -5.09 -3.33 -19.05
N LYS A 205 -4.83 -2.31 -19.89
CA LYS A 205 -5.25 -0.91 -19.67
C LYS A 205 -6.70 -0.75 -19.26
N THR A 206 -7.62 -1.41 -19.99
CA THR A 206 -9.06 -1.34 -19.71
C THR A 206 -9.40 -1.92 -18.34
N GLU A 207 -8.76 -3.02 -17.94
CA GLU A 207 -8.97 -3.65 -16.64
C GLU A 207 -8.48 -2.76 -15.50
N PHE A 208 -7.36 -2.06 -15.69
CA PHE A 208 -6.86 -1.04 -14.76
C PHE A 208 -7.82 0.16 -14.69
N ASP A 209 -8.27 0.71 -15.81
CA ASP A 209 -9.23 1.83 -15.85
C ASP A 209 -10.52 1.47 -15.09
N ASP A 210 -11.18 0.37 -15.47
CA ASP A 210 -12.43 -0.09 -14.84
C ASP A 210 -12.26 -0.33 -13.34
N SER A 211 -11.16 -0.97 -12.96
CA SER A 211 -10.84 -1.28 -11.57
C SER A 211 -10.63 -0.01 -10.74
N TYR A 212 -9.81 0.93 -11.22
CA TYR A 212 -9.48 2.13 -10.46
C TYR A 212 -10.59 3.19 -10.46
N ARG A 213 -11.49 3.18 -11.44
CA ARG A 213 -12.77 3.92 -11.35
C ARG A 213 -13.62 3.43 -10.18
N LEU A 214 -13.71 2.11 -10.00
CA LEU A 214 -14.48 1.53 -8.92
C LEU A 214 -13.80 1.76 -7.57
N VAL A 215 -12.48 1.62 -7.49
CA VAL A 215 -11.70 1.97 -6.29
C VAL A 215 -11.95 3.43 -5.90
N ALA A 216 -11.90 4.38 -6.85
CA ALA A 216 -12.16 5.78 -6.58
C ALA A 216 -13.57 6.01 -5.98
N LYS A 217 -14.59 5.35 -6.52
CA LYS A 217 -15.96 5.40 -5.98
C LYS A 217 -16.02 4.86 -4.56
N ASN A 218 -15.44 3.68 -4.32
CA ASN A 218 -15.45 3.08 -2.99
C ASN A 218 -14.67 3.91 -1.96
N LEU A 219 -13.55 4.52 -2.34
CA LEU A 219 -12.79 5.43 -1.46
C LEU A 219 -13.59 6.69 -1.12
N ALA A 220 -14.30 7.27 -2.10
CA ALA A 220 -15.17 8.42 -1.87
C ALA A 220 -16.32 8.08 -0.90
N GLU A 221 -16.98 6.93 -1.10
CA GLU A 221 -18.00 6.41 -0.18
C GLU A 221 -17.45 6.23 1.24
N MET A 222 -16.29 5.59 1.40
CA MET A 222 -15.65 5.41 2.70
C MET A 222 -15.26 6.74 3.36
N ALA A 223 -14.87 7.75 2.59
CA ALA A 223 -14.59 9.08 3.10
C ALA A 223 -15.87 9.74 3.64
N GLU A 224 -17.00 9.61 2.94
CA GLU A 224 -18.30 10.08 3.41
C GLU A 224 -18.71 9.37 4.72
N TRP A 225 -18.56 8.04 4.77
CA TRP A 225 -18.87 7.25 5.97
C TRP A 225 -17.97 7.55 7.17
N SER A 226 -16.77 8.10 6.93
CA SER A 226 -15.80 8.42 7.97
C SER A 226 -16.16 9.65 8.80
N ASN A 227 -17.27 10.34 8.50
CA ASN A 227 -17.70 11.55 9.22
C ASN A 227 -16.60 12.63 9.31
N GLY A 228 -15.85 12.83 8.22
CA GLY A 228 -14.80 13.85 8.12
C GLY A 228 -13.42 13.43 8.62
N HIS A 229 -13.25 12.20 9.13
CA HIS A 229 -11.93 11.70 9.55
C HIS A 229 -11.03 11.33 8.36
N ARG A 230 -11.60 10.97 7.22
CA ARG A 230 -10.88 10.68 5.98
C ARG A 230 -11.28 11.65 4.88
N ASN A 231 -10.27 12.07 4.12
CA ASN A 231 -10.42 12.92 2.96
C ASN A 231 -9.84 12.21 1.75
N VAL A 232 -10.43 12.46 0.58
CA VAL A 232 -9.89 12.03 -0.71
C VAL A 232 -9.43 13.26 -1.49
N ALA A 233 -8.33 13.14 -2.25
CA ALA A 233 -7.89 14.22 -3.12
C ALA A 233 -8.92 14.54 -4.20
N ALA A 234 -8.88 15.77 -4.73
CA ALA A 234 -9.78 16.22 -5.78
C ALA A 234 -9.77 15.30 -7.02
N ALA A 235 -8.61 14.74 -7.37
CA ALA A 235 -8.48 13.79 -8.49
C ALA A 235 -9.28 12.49 -8.24
N ILE A 236 -9.24 11.94 -7.03
CA ILE A 236 -10.04 10.76 -6.65
C ILE A 236 -11.54 11.08 -6.76
N SER A 237 -11.97 12.22 -6.22
CA SER A 237 -13.37 12.66 -6.32
C SER A 237 -13.80 12.89 -7.78
N ALA A 238 -12.92 13.43 -8.62
CA ALA A 238 -13.21 13.63 -10.03
C ALA A 238 -13.39 12.28 -10.76
N VAL A 239 -12.49 11.31 -10.52
CA VAL A 239 -12.58 9.97 -11.09
C VAL A 239 -13.82 9.23 -10.61
N ALA A 240 -14.16 9.31 -9.32
CA ALA A 240 -15.38 8.75 -8.76
C ALA A 240 -16.65 9.26 -9.47
N LYS A 241 -16.63 10.54 -9.87
CA LYS A 241 -17.71 11.22 -10.64
C LYS A 241 -17.63 10.99 -12.15
N GLY A 242 -16.69 10.20 -12.64
CA GLY A 242 -16.60 9.80 -14.05
C GLY A 242 -15.53 10.53 -14.87
N ALA A 243 -14.61 11.29 -14.26
CA ALA A 243 -13.47 11.84 -14.98
C ALA A 243 -12.68 10.71 -15.69
N LYS A 244 -12.09 11.04 -16.85
CA LYS A 244 -11.30 10.08 -17.62
C LYS A 244 -10.00 9.76 -16.87
N ILE A 245 -9.72 8.47 -16.71
CA ILE A 245 -8.41 7.98 -16.28
C ILE A 245 -7.53 7.75 -17.52
N ASN A 246 -6.29 8.21 -17.49
CA ASN A 246 -5.27 7.87 -18.45
C ASN A 246 -4.39 6.75 -17.88
N VAL A 247 -4.52 5.56 -18.46
CA VAL A 247 -3.68 4.40 -18.13
C VAL A 247 -2.62 4.22 -19.21
N SER A 248 -1.34 4.28 -18.82
CA SER A 248 -0.21 4.23 -19.75
C SER A 248 0.98 3.53 -19.09
N SER A 249 1.75 2.76 -19.86
CA SER A 249 3.06 2.28 -19.42
C SER A 249 4.05 3.41 -19.12
N ALA A 250 3.86 4.59 -19.71
CA ALA A 250 4.65 5.78 -19.34
C ALA A 250 4.37 6.28 -17.92
N ASN A 251 3.33 5.76 -17.25
CA ASN A 251 2.95 6.12 -15.89
C ASN A 251 3.45 5.11 -14.85
N VAL A 252 4.62 4.51 -15.10
CA VAL A 252 5.35 3.68 -14.13
C VAL A 252 6.65 4.40 -13.77
N GLY A 253 6.88 4.58 -12.47
CA GLY A 253 8.04 5.32 -11.96
C GLY A 253 8.77 4.66 -10.81
N LEU A 254 9.89 5.28 -10.45
CA LEU A 254 10.75 4.89 -9.33
C LEU A 254 10.87 6.04 -8.32
N LEU A 255 10.62 5.73 -7.06
CA LEU A 255 10.92 6.57 -5.90
C LEU A 255 12.14 5.99 -5.17
N VAL A 256 13.20 6.77 -5.04
CA VAL A 256 14.35 6.41 -4.21
C VAL A 256 14.43 7.37 -3.04
N TYR A 257 14.52 6.82 -1.83
CA TYR A 257 14.56 7.64 -0.63
C TYR A 257 15.49 7.07 0.44
N ASP A 258 15.52 7.73 1.61
CA ASP A 258 16.32 7.35 2.78
C ASP A 258 17.83 7.38 2.49
N PHE A 259 18.36 8.60 2.35
CA PHE A 259 19.79 8.79 2.13
C PHE A 259 20.29 10.17 2.54
N THR A 260 21.56 10.22 2.90
CA THR A 260 22.31 11.44 3.19
C THR A 260 22.86 12.09 1.91
N ALA A 261 23.23 13.38 2.00
CA ALA A 261 23.91 14.07 0.90
C ALA A 261 25.22 13.36 0.49
N ALA A 262 25.98 12.84 1.47
CA ALA A 262 27.21 12.10 1.20
C ALA A 262 26.97 10.81 0.40
N GLN A 263 25.87 10.09 0.68
CA GLN A 263 25.51 8.91 -0.11
C GLN A 263 25.01 9.30 -1.51
N ARG A 264 24.18 10.35 -1.63
CA ARG A 264 23.68 10.86 -2.92
C ARG A 264 24.82 11.29 -3.85
N ASP A 265 25.78 12.02 -3.31
CA ASP A 265 26.87 12.64 -4.07
C ASP A 265 28.05 11.69 -4.29
N ARG A 266 27.97 10.46 -3.77
CA ARG A 266 29.01 9.44 -3.96
C ARG A 266 29.11 9.07 -5.43
N LYS A 267 30.29 9.32 -6.00
CA LYS A 267 30.62 8.97 -7.38
C LYS A 267 31.34 7.64 -7.45
N ASP A 268 31.10 6.92 -8.54
CA ASP A 268 31.90 5.77 -8.93
C ASP A 268 33.21 6.20 -9.64
N LYS A 269 33.95 5.20 -10.12
CA LYS A 269 35.20 5.39 -10.89
C LYS A 269 35.01 6.19 -12.19
N ASP A 270 33.81 6.19 -12.75
CA ASP A 270 33.45 6.87 -13.99
C ASP A 270 32.88 8.28 -13.73
N GLY A 271 32.90 8.71 -12.45
CA GLY A 271 32.44 10.03 -12.02
C GLY A 271 30.92 10.16 -11.90
N LYS A 272 30.17 9.05 -11.98
CA LYS A 272 28.70 9.01 -11.95
C LYS A 272 28.18 8.69 -10.55
N THR A 273 27.12 9.37 -10.15
CA THR A 273 26.35 8.99 -8.96
C THR A 273 25.46 7.78 -9.25
N LEU A 274 24.95 7.11 -8.20
CA LEU A 274 23.94 6.07 -8.37
C LEU A 274 22.70 6.60 -9.12
N SER A 275 22.27 7.83 -8.81
CA SER A 275 21.14 8.47 -9.50
C SER A 275 21.38 8.58 -11.00
N ASP A 276 22.58 9.00 -11.42
CA ASP A 276 22.92 9.13 -12.84
C ASP A 276 22.81 7.77 -13.55
N ARG A 277 23.38 6.71 -12.95
CA ARG A 277 23.35 5.35 -13.51
C ARG A 277 21.93 4.79 -13.61
N VAL A 278 21.10 5.01 -12.58
CA VAL A 278 19.71 4.57 -12.55
C VAL A 278 18.89 5.30 -13.61
N ILE A 279 19.01 6.63 -13.71
CA ILE A 279 18.31 7.44 -14.73
C ILE A 279 18.69 6.98 -16.14
N GLU A 280 19.99 6.82 -16.42
CA GLU A 280 20.47 6.35 -17.73
C GLU A 280 19.95 4.94 -18.06
N SER A 281 19.83 4.06 -17.07
CA SER A 281 19.36 2.70 -17.28
C SER A 281 17.85 2.63 -17.48
N LEU A 282 17.09 3.43 -16.73
CA LEU A 282 15.64 3.55 -16.85
C LEU A 282 15.20 4.22 -18.16
N ALA A 283 15.99 5.16 -18.69
CA ALA A 283 15.75 5.73 -20.01
C ALA A 283 15.73 4.68 -21.12
N LYS A 284 16.48 3.57 -20.98
CA LYS A 284 16.52 2.46 -21.95
C LYS A 284 15.19 1.69 -22.04
N VAL A 285 14.38 1.75 -20.98
CA VAL A 285 13.03 1.15 -20.94
C VAL A 285 11.93 2.22 -21.03
N GLY A 286 12.28 3.45 -21.44
CA GLY A 286 11.30 4.51 -21.68
C GLY A 286 10.70 5.13 -20.42
N VAL A 287 11.31 4.93 -19.25
CA VAL A 287 10.93 5.66 -18.02
C VAL A 287 11.62 7.03 -18.04
N GLY A 288 10.81 8.09 -18.18
CA GLY A 288 11.30 9.47 -18.25
C GLY A 288 11.71 10.05 -16.89
N PRO A 289 12.50 11.13 -16.88
CA PRO A 289 12.96 11.78 -15.64
C PRO A 289 11.79 12.28 -14.77
N GLU A 290 10.66 12.62 -15.37
CA GLU A 290 9.42 12.98 -14.67
C GLU A 290 8.81 11.81 -13.88
N ARG A 291 9.21 10.56 -14.14
CA ARG A 291 8.82 9.36 -13.39
C ARG A 291 9.93 8.82 -12.50
N ILE A 292 10.92 9.64 -12.17
CA ILE A 292 11.99 9.28 -11.26
C ILE A 292 12.08 10.36 -10.17
N ARG A 293 12.13 9.95 -8.89
CA ARG A 293 12.30 10.87 -7.76
C ARG A 293 13.39 10.34 -6.84
N PHE A 294 14.30 11.23 -6.46
CA PHE A 294 15.29 10.99 -5.42
C PHE A 294 15.07 11.98 -4.28
N LYS A 295 14.83 11.48 -3.06
CA LYS A 295 14.62 12.34 -1.90
C LYS A 295 15.22 11.74 -0.64
N GLY A 296 16.12 12.47 0.02
CA GLY A 296 16.84 11.94 1.19
C GLY A 296 15.95 11.53 2.37
N THR A 297 14.74 12.09 2.49
CA THR A 297 13.75 11.73 3.51
C THR A 297 12.36 11.55 2.89
N THR A 298 11.55 10.67 3.46
CA THR A 298 10.12 10.50 3.14
C THR A 298 9.29 11.73 3.47
N LYS A 299 9.65 12.46 4.54
CA LYS A 299 8.96 13.69 4.93
C LYS A 299 8.93 14.72 3.79
N GLY A 300 7.72 15.13 3.41
CA GLY A 300 7.49 16.11 2.35
C GLY A 300 7.83 15.60 0.94
N LEU A 301 7.93 14.28 0.76
CA LEU A 301 8.00 13.66 -0.55
C LEU A 301 6.58 13.65 -1.14
N THR A 302 6.34 14.52 -2.13
CA THR A 302 5.07 14.60 -2.84
C THR A 302 5.12 13.79 -4.13
N ILE A 303 4.06 13.01 -4.38
CA ILE A 303 3.83 12.23 -5.60
C ILE A 303 2.45 12.51 -6.21
#